data_AF-A0A100WV57-F1
#
_entry.id   AF-A0A100WV57-F1
#
_cell.length_a   1.000
_cell.length_b   1.000
_cell.length_c   1.000
_cell.angle_alpha   90.00
_cell.angle_beta   90.00
_cell.angle_gamma   90.00
#
_symmetry.space_group_name_H-M   'P 1'
#
loop_
_entity.id
_entity.type
_entity.pdbx_description
1 polymer ?
#
loop_
_entity_poly.entity_id
_entity_poly.type
_entity_poly.pdbx_seq_one_letter_code
_entity_poly.pdbx_strand_id
1 'polypeptide(L)'
;MHALRISAGGWLQTIEIDASSSRSSHPATLAAPHNLELWYATESSADAEPNMAAMSLALSVCDLTPHDVPLICGEAVIVGIDPDTNTPTGMTRQQYQAISYALLSSLAA
;
A
#
# COMPACT_ATOMS: atom_id res chain seq x y z
N MET A 1 -3.24 15.12 1.60
CA MET A 1 -2.74 14.35 2.77
C MET A 1 -1.45 13.63 2.39
N HIS A 2 -0.59 13.29 3.35
CA HIS A 2 0.64 12.55 3.07
C HIS A 2 0.42 11.03 3.06
N ALA A 3 0.95 10.39 2.04
CA ALA A 3 0.88 8.94 1.81
C ALA A 3 2.25 8.39 1.41
N LEU A 4 2.41 7.07 1.41
CA LEU A 4 3.60 6.41 0.89
C LEU A 4 3.30 5.76 -0.46
N ARG A 5 4.01 6.17 -1.51
CA ARG A 5 3.99 5.49 -2.80
C ARG A 5 5.03 4.39 -2.84
N ILE A 6 4.64 3.23 -3.35
CA ILE A 6 5.52 2.18 -3.85
C ILE A 6 5.44 2.23 -5.38
N SER A 7 6.49 2.70 -6.04
CA SER A 7 6.52 2.71 -7.50
C SER A 7 6.59 1.29 -8.06
N ALA A 8 6.25 1.10 -9.34
CA ALA A 8 6.34 -0.20 -10.01
C ALA A 8 7.76 -0.81 -9.92
N GLY A 9 8.80 0.02 -9.93
CA GLY A 9 10.19 -0.40 -9.77
C GLY A 9 10.62 -0.63 -8.31
N GLY A 10 9.70 -0.60 -7.34
CA GLY A 10 9.96 -0.86 -5.92
C GLY A 10 10.53 0.32 -5.14
N TRP A 11 10.54 1.54 -5.69
CA TRP A 11 11.01 2.73 -4.98
C TRP A 11 9.92 3.27 -4.04
N LEU A 12 10.34 3.67 -2.84
CA LEU A 12 9.46 4.27 -1.84
C LEU A 12 9.56 5.79 -1.87
N GLN A 13 8.42 6.47 -1.88
CA GLN A 13 8.38 7.93 -1.85
C GLN A 13 7.18 8.44 -1.05
N THR A 14 7.42 9.36 -0.12
CA THR A 14 6.33 10.13 0.49
C THR A 14 5.75 11.10 -0.54
N ILE A 15 4.45 11.04 -0.75
CA ILE A 15 3.72 11.87 -1.71
C ILE A 15 2.59 12.62 -1.02
N GLU A 16 2.18 13.73 -1.61
CA GLU A 16 0.92 14.38 -1.28
C GLU A 16 -0.16 13.91 -2.26
N ILE A 17 -1.30 13.48 -1.70
CA ILE A 17 -2.45 13.04 -2.48
C ILE A 17 -3.73 13.72 -2.02
N ASP A 18 -4.67 13.88 -2.94
CA ASP A 18 -6.09 14.02 -2.63
C ASP A 18 -6.71 12.62 -2.64
N ALA A 19 -7.27 12.21 -1.51
CA ALA A 19 -7.82 10.87 -1.32
C ALA A 19 -8.89 10.54 -2.36
N SER A 20 -9.71 11.53 -2.73
CA SER A 20 -10.86 11.36 -3.62
C SER A 20 -10.40 11.02 -5.05
N SER A 21 -9.44 11.78 -5.56
CA SER A 21 -8.87 11.56 -6.89
C SER A 21 -7.95 10.35 -6.94
N SER A 22 -7.09 10.13 -5.95
CA SER A 22 -6.17 8.97 -5.95
C SER A 22 -6.89 7.62 -5.82
N ARG A 23 -8.02 7.57 -5.11
CA ARG A 23 -8.86 6.37 -5.00
C ARG A 23 -9.53 5.99 -6.33
N SER A 24 -9.74 6.96 -7.23
CA SER A 24 -10.25 6.66 -8.57
C SER A 24 -9.22 5.93 -9.44
N SER A 25 -7.92 6.22 -9.26
CA SER A 25 -6.83 5.54 -9.97
C SER A 25 -6.42 4.22 -9.32
N HIS A 26 -6.73 4.03 -8.04
CA HIS A 26 -6.42 2.84 -7.26
C HIS A 26 -7.69 2.36 -6.54
N PRO A 27 -8.66 1.79 -7.29
CA PRO A 27 -9.97 1.44 -6.74
C PRO A 27 -9.91 0.27 -5.76
N ALA A 28 -8.86 -0.53 -5.83
CA ALA A 28 -8.68 -1.70 -4.99
C ALA A 28 -7.99 -1.32 -3.67
N THR A 29 -8.46 -1.90 -2.57
CA THR A 29 -7.92 -1.64 -1.24
C THR A 29 -7.64 -2.94 -0.52
N LEU A 30 -6.51 -3.00 0.17
CA LEU A 30 -6.13 -4.09 1.05
C LEU A 30 -5.86 -3.52 2.45
N ALA A 31 -6.60 -4.00 3.44
CA ALA A 31 -6.41 -3.55 4.82
C ALA A 31 -5.09 -4.07 5.39
N ALA A 32 -4.42 -3.24 6.19
CA ALA A 32 -3.20 -3.56 6.89
C ALA A 32 -3.27 -3.08 8.36
N PRO A 33 -2.49 -3.70 9.27
CA PRO A 33 -2.38 -3.31 10.65
C PRO A 33 -2.03 -1.83 10.84
N HIS A 34 -2.29 -1.34 12.05
CA HIS A 34 -2.04 0.05 12.44
C HIS A 34 -2.89 1.08 11.67
N ASN A 35 -4.13 0.69 11.32
CA ASN A 35 -5.08 1.53 10.56
C ASN A 35 -4.45 2.03 9.26
N LEU A 36 -3.96 1.09 8.45
CA LEU A 36 -3.38 1.36 7.15
C LEU A 36 -4.19 0.68 6.06
N GLU A 37 -4.22 1.30 4.89
CA GLU A 37 -4.73 0.67 3.68
C GLU A 37 -3.68 0.77 2.58
N LEU A 38 -3.53 -0.32 1.83
CA LEU A 38 -2.79 -0.36 0.58
C LEU A 38 -3.78 -0.23 -0.57
N TRP A 39 -3.65 0.84 -1.32
CA TRP A 39 -4.41 1.12 -2.53
C TRP A 39 -3.63 0.70 -3.76
N TYR A 40 -4.29 -0.03 -4.65
CA TYR A 40 -3.68 -0.51 -5.89
C TYR A 40 -4.70 -0.53 -7.03
N ALA A 41 -4.20 -0.62 -8.26
CA ALA A 41 -5.05 -0.83 -9.43
C ALA A 41 -5.38 -2.32 -9.57
N THR A 42 -6.67 -2.68 -9.69
CA THR A 42 -7.08 -4.04 -10.08
C THR A 42 -6.84 -4.31 -11.57
N GLU A 43 -6.90 -3.26 -12.39
CA GLU A 43 -6.70 -3.31 -13.83
C GLU A 43 -5.36 -2.67 -14.17
N SER A 44 -4.30 -3.40 -13.88
CA SER A 44 -3.07 -3.21 -14.63
C SER A 44 -3.38 -3.53 -16.09
N SER A 45 -3.04 -2.63 -17.01
CA SER A 45 -2.98 -2.96 -18.44
C SER A 45 -2.26 -4.31 -18.60
N ALA A 46 -2.55 -5.06 -19.66
CA ALA A 46 -1.97 -6.40 -19.90
C ALA A 46 -0.43 -6.45 -19.83
N ASP A 47 0.23 -5.29 -19.78
CA ASP A 47 1.68 -5.09 -19.77
C ASP A 47 2.26 -4.61 -18.42
N ALA A 48 1.47 -4.27 -17.40
CA ALA A 48 2.09 -3.73 -16.17
C ALA A 48 2.64 -4.85 -15.27
N GLU A 49 3.91 -4.68 -14.93
CA GLU A 49 4.69 -5.66 -14.19
C GLU A 49 4.24 -5.77 -12.73
N PRO A 50 4.36 -6.96 -12.11
CA PRO A 50 4.15 -7.14 -10.68
C PRO A 50 5.04 -6.22 -9.86
N ASN A 51 4.44 -5.50 -8.92
CA ASN A 51 5.19 -4.68 -7.98
C ASN A 51 5.66 -5.56 -6.81
N MET A 52 6.86 -6.12 -6.95
CA MET A 52 7.40 -7.07 -5.97
C MET A 52 7.55 -6.46 -4.57
N ALA A 53 7.83 -5.15 -4.45
CA ALA A 53 7.91 -4.49 -3.15
C ALA A 53 6.53 -4.39 -2.48
N ALA A 54 5.49 -4.06 -3.25
CA ALA A 54 4.12 -4.04 -2.75
C ALA A 54 3.61 -5.45 -2.42
N MET A 55 3.97 -6.46 -3.23
CA MET A 55 3.66 -7.86 -2.96
C MET A 55 4.31 -8.36 -1.68
N SER A 56 5.61 -8.12 -1.49
CA SER A 56 6.31 -8.52 -0.26
C SER A 56 5.72 -7.85 0.98
N LEU A 57 5.33 -6.57 0.87
CA LEU A 57 4.63 -5.89 1.94
C LEU A 57 3.29 -6.55 2.23
N ALA A 58 2.43 -6.73 1.22
CA ALA A 58 1.10 -7.30 1.37
C ALA A 58 1.15 -8.70 2.02
N LEU A 59 2.08 -9.54 1.60
CA LEU A 59 2.31 -10.87 2.20
C LEU A 59 2.79 -10.81 3.66
N SER A 60 3.46 -9.72 4.05
CA SER A 60 4.04 -9.56 5.40
C SER A 60 3.06 -8.93 6.39
N VAL A 61 2.14 -8.08 5.92
CA VAL A 61 1.31 -7.26 6.80
C VAL A 61 -0.17 -7.53 6.71
N CYS A 62 -0.69 -8.14 5.65
CA CYS A 62 -2.12 -8.33 5.51
C CYS A 62 -2.59 -9.60 6.20
N ASP A 63 -3.80 -9.54 6.78
CA ASP A 63 -4.44 -10.67 7.48
C ASP A 63 -4.99 -11.75 6.53
N LEU A 64 -4.53 -11.77 5.28
CA LEU A 64 -4.93 -12.76 4.27
C LEU A 64 -3.95 -13.93 4.25
N THR A 65 -4.45 -15.11 3.88
CA THR A 65 -3.52 -16.21 3.59
C THR A 65 -2.72 -15.87 2.32
N PRO A 66 -1.48 -16.36 2.17
CA PRO A 66 -0.64 -16.01 1.01
C PRO A 66 -1.28 -16.28 -0.36
N HIS A 67 -2.21 -17.23 -0.45
CA HIS A 67 -2.91 -17.57 -1.69
C HIS A 67 -4.12 -16.67 -1.96
N ASP A 68 -4.59 -15.93 -0.97
CA ASP A 68 -5.69 -14.97 -1.09
C ASP A 68 -5.18 -13.54 -1.34
N VAL A 69 -3.87 -13.29 -1.23
CA VAL A 69 -3.28 -11.98 -1.52
C VAL A 69 -3.38 -11.69 -3.03
N PRO A 70 -4.03 -10.59 -3.43
CA PRO A 70 -4.18 -10.24 -4.84
C PRO A 70 -2.83 -9.87 -5.46
N LEU A 71 -2.68 -10.12 -6.75
CA LEU A 71 -1.52 -9.65 -7.50
C LEU A 71 -1.58 -8.12 -7.63
N ILE A 72 -0.60 -7.44 -7.05
CA ILE A 72 -0.46 -6.00 -7.12
C ILE A 72 0.53 -5.67 -8.23
N CYS A 73 0.06 -4.98 -9.26
CA CYS A 73 0.86 -4.53 -10.40
C CYS A 73 0.95 -3.00 -10.43
N GLY A 74 2.00 -2.48 -11.07
CA GLY A 74 2.19 -1.04 -11.24
C GLY A 74 2.44 -0.29 -9.92
N GLU A 75 1.90 0.92 -9.79
CA GLU A 75 2.05 1.72 -8.56
C GLU A 75 1.05 1.28 -7.48
N ALA A 76 1.50 1.34 -6.23
CA ALA A 76 0.64 1.17 -5.06
C ALA A 76 0.86 2.32 -4.08
N VAL A 77 -0.18 2.66 -3.31
CA VAL A 77 -0.17 3.78 -2.37
C VAL A 77 -0.65 3.31 -1.01
N ILE A 78 0.11 3.56 0.03
CA ILE A 78 -0.27 3.31 1.42
C ILE A 78 -0.78 4.61 2.04
N VAL A 79 -1.94 4.53 2.68
CA VAL A 79 -2.54 5.65 3.39
C VAL A 79 -2.84 5.28 4.84
N GLY A 80 -2.94 6.30 5.69
CA GLY A 80 -3.53 6.15 7.02
C GLY A 80 -5.05 6.07 6.91
N ILE A 81 -5.67 5.33 7.82
CA ILE A 81 -7.11 5.32 8.02
C ILE A 81 -7.39 5.89 9.41
N ASP A 82 -8.30 6.85 9.47
CA ASP A 82 -8.81 7.36 10.72
C ASP A 82 -9.68 6.27 11.38
N PRO A 83 -9.35 5.81 12.60
CA PRO A 83 -10.02 4.66 13.21
C PRO A 83 -11.47 4.92 13.60
N ASP A 84 -11.85 6.19 13.81
CA ASP A 84 -13.19 6.57 14.27
C ASP A 84 -14.14 6.71 13.09
N THR A 85 -13.64 7.21 11.95
CA THR A 85 -14.45 7.52 10.77
C THR A 85 -14.25 6.53 9.62
N ASN A 86 -13.23 5.67 9.71
CA ASN A 86 -12.80 4.77 8.64
C ASN A 86 -12.52 5.50 7.31
N THR A 87 -12.06 6.76 7.40
CA THR A 87 -11.76 7.61 6.24
C THR A 87 -10.26 7.73 6.01
N PRO A 88 -9.83 7.92 4.75
CA PRO A 88 -8.41 8.09 4.45
C PRO A 88 -7.86 9.37 5.07
N THR A 89 -6.72 9.26 5.74
CA THR A 89 -6.01 10.35 6.39
C THR A 89 -4.50 10.25 6.16
N GLY A 90 -3.79 11.31 6.54
CA GLY A 90 -2.33 11.35 6.45
C GLY A 90 -1.71 10.31 7.37
N MET A 91 -0.67 9.61 6.89
CA MET A 91 0.08 8.68 7.73
C MET A 91 0.83 9.42 8.84
N THR A 92 0.77 8.85 10.05
CA THR A 92 1.57 9.29 11.20
C THR A 92 3.02 8.82 11.10
N ARG A 93 3.93 9.44 11.85
CA ARG A 93 5.34 9.01 11.92
C ARG A 93 5.48 7.53 12.34
N GLN A 94 4.66 7.07 13.28
CA GLN A 94 4.71 5.70 13.77
C GLN A 94 4.30 4.69 12.69
N GLN A 95 3.29 5.03 11.87
CA GLN A 95 2.88 4.23 10.72
C GLN A 95 3.99 4.14 9.66
N TYR A 96 4.68 5.25 9.35
CA TYR A 96 5.84 5.21 8.44
C TYR A 96 6.96 4.30 8.97
N GLN A 97 7.23 4.34 10.28
CA GLN A 97 8.21 3.46 10.91
C GLN A 97 7.79 2.00 10.82
N ALA A 98 6.53 1.67 11.14
CA ALA A 98 6.01 0.31 11.07
C ALA A 98 6.14 -0.28 9.66
N ILE A 99 5.78 0.48 8.62
CA ILE A 99 5.93 0.06 7.22
C ILE A 99 7.41 -0.12 6.85
N SER A 100 8.28 0.78 7.28
CA SER A 100 9.72 0.67 7.01
C SER A 100 10.31 -0.60 7.64
N TYR A 101 9.91 -0.93 8.88
CA TYR A 101 10.29 -2.18 9.53
C TYR A 101 9.75 -3.40 8.78
N ALA A 102 8.46 -3.41 8.43
CA ALA A 102 7.86 -4.52 7.68
C ALA A 102 8.56 -4.77 6.34
N LEU A 103 8.86 -3.71 5.58
CA LEU A 103 9.58 -3.80 4.32
C LEU A 103 11.00 -4.34 4.50
N LEU A 104 11.77 -3.79 5.45
CA LEU A 104 13.13 -4.26 5.73
C LEU A 104 13.15 -5.71 6.21
N SER A 105 12.21 -6.12 7.05
CA SER A 105 12.07 -7.50 7.49
C SER A 105 11.69 -8.44 6.34
N SER A 106 10.82 -8.00 5.42
CA SER A 106 10.42 -8.79 4.26
C SER A 106 11.55 -9.03 3.24
N LEU A 107 12.55 -8.13 3.19
CA LEU A 107 13.74 -8.28 2.34
C LEU A 107 14.79 -9.24 2.92
N ALA A 108 14.69 -9.58 4.20
CA ALA A 108 15.63 -10.45 4.90
C ALA A 108 15.14 -11.91 5.01
N ALA A 109 13.92 -12.20 4.55
CA ALA A 109 13.28 -13.52 4.53
C ALA A 109 13.44 -14.19 3.16
#